data_AF-B5WY79-F1
#
_entry.id   AF-B5WY79-F1
#
_cell.length_a   1.000
_cell.length_b   1.000
_cell.length_c   1.000
_cell.angle_alpha   90.00
_cell.angle_beta   90.00
_cell.angle_gamma   90.00
#
_symmetry.space_group_name_H-M   'P 1'
#
loop_
_entity.id
_entity.type
_entity.pdbx_description
1 polymer ?
#
loop_
_entity_poly.entity_id
_entity_poly.type
_entity_poly.pdbx_seq_one_letter_code
_entity_poly.pdbx_strand_id
1 'polypeptide(L)'
;MRTSYLAVATALVTLTWAAVAPTQQCRCLPGDACWPSTASWEALNATVSGRLVATAPIGSPCHDPTYDAAACEALQSSWSNPLTHIPSSSSVMQSYFANQSCDPFTDRAVPS
;
A
#
# COMPACT_ATOMS: atom_id res chain seq x y z
N MET A 1 -42.18 -21.04 66.50
CA MET A 1 -41.85 -21.48 65.14
C MET A 1 -41.02 -20.38 64.48
N ARG A 2 -39.71 -20.62 64.26
CA ARG A 2 -38.80 -19.65 63.62
C ARG A 2 -38.50 -20.19 62.22
N THR A 3 -39.02 -19.52 61.20
CA THR A 3 -38.73 -19.82 59.79
C THR A 3 -37.43 -19.11 59.40
N SER A 4 -36.38 -19.90 59.15
CA SER A 4 -35.11 -19.40 58.61
C SER A 4 -35.18 -19.44 57.08
N TYR A 5 -35.05 -18.29 56.43
CA TYR A 5 -34.94 -18.19 54.98
C TYR A 5 -33.46 -18.29 54.59
N LEU A 6 -33.10 -19.33 53.85
CA LEU A 6 -31.79 -19.46 53.21
C LEU A 6 -31.77 -18.59 51.96
N ALA A 7 -30.95 -17.54 51.95
CA ALA A 7 -30.69 -16.76 50.75
C ALA A 7 -29.80 -17.57 49.79
N VAL A 8 -30.36 -18.01 48.67
CA VAL A 8 -29.60 -18.66 47.60
C VAL A 8 -29.02 -17.58 46.71
N ALA A 9 -27.71 -17.34 46.82
CA ALA A 9 -26.98 -16.42 45.94
C ALA A 9 -26.73 -17.10 44.59
N THR A 10 -27.46 -16.67 43.54
CA THR A 10 -27.21 -17.08 42.16
C THR A 10 -26.01 -16.32 41.61
N ALA A 11 -24.86 -17.00 41.51
CA ALA A 11 -23.69 -16.47 40.83
C ALA A 11 -23.94 -16.46 39.30
N LEU A 12 -24.10 -15.26 38.73
CA LEU A 12 -24.14 -15.06 37.28
C LEU A 12 -22.73 -15.27 36.72
N VAL A 13 -22.49 -16.46 36.15
CA VAL A 13 -21.26 -16.73 35.39
C VAL A 13 -21.37 -16.01 34.05
N THR A 14 -20.69 -14.86 33.91
CA THR A 14 -20.57 -14.19 32.62
C THR A 14 -19.60 -14.97 31.73
N LEU A 15 -20.15 -15.74 30.80
CA LEU A 15 -19.39 -16.30 29.68
C LEU A 15 -18.87 -15.13 28.82
N THR A 16 -17.64 -14.70 29.08
CA THR A 16 -16.94 -13.78 28.19
C THR A 16 -16.61 -14.55 26.91
N TRP A 17 -17.43 -14.36 25.88
CA TRP A 17 -17.07 -14.78 24.53
C TRP A 17 -15.82 -13.98 24.12
N ALA A 18 -14.68 -14.66 24.05
CA ALA A 18 -13.51 -14.11 23.39
C ALA A 18 -13.87 -13.96 21.91
N ALA A 19 -14.11 -12.73 21.46
CA ALA A 19 -14.30 -12.44 20.05
C ALA A 19 -13.01 -12.83 19.32
N VAL A 20 -13.07 -13.90 18.53
CA VAL A 20 -12.01 -14.22 17.57
C VAL A 20 -12.00 -13.09 16.56
N ALA A 21 -10.92 -12.32 16.51
CA ALA A 21 -10.74 -11.30 15.49
C ALA A 21 -10.85 -11.99 14.11
N PRO A 22 -11.70 -11.50 13.19
CA PRO A 22 -11.82 -12.11 11.88
C PRO A 22 -10.44 -12.15 11.22
N THR A 23 -10.04 -13.30 10.70
CA THR A 23 -8.83 -13.39 9.90
C THR A 23 -9.06 -12.56 8.65
N GLN A 24 -8.32 -11.46 8.51
CA GLN A 24 -8.42 -10.58 7.34
C GLN A 24 -8.14 -11.41 6.08
N GLN A 25 -9.19 -11.71 5.31
CA GLN A 25 -9.08 -12.55 4.12
C GLN A 25 -8.45 -11.79 2.94
N CYS A 26 -8.53 -10.46 2.96
CA CYS A 26 -7.93 -9.54 1.99
C CYS A 26 -6.64 -8.92 2.53
N ARG A 27 -5.73 -8.50 1.64
CA ARG A 27 -4.57 -7.67 2.02
C ARG A 27 -5.01 -6.21 2.17
N CYS A 28 -4.31 -5.47 3.03
CA CYS A 28 -4.50 -4.01 3.16
C CYS A 28 -3.95 -3.29 1.92
N LEU A 29 -4.67 -2.29 1.44
CA LEU A 29 -4.27 -1.40 0.36
C LEU A 29 -4.00 0.01 0.89
N PRO A 30 -3.24 0.86 0.15
CA PRO A 30 -3.09 2.26 0.51
C PRO A 30 -4.45 2.95 0.69
N GLY A 31 -4.62 3.63 1.83
CA GLY A 31 -5.89 4.29 2.19
C GLY A 31 -6.78 3.49 3.13
N ASP A 32 -6.57 2.17 3.25
CA ASP A 32 -7.30 1.35 4.22
C ASP A 32 -6.89 1.68 5.67
N ALA A 33 -7.82 1.51 6.61
CA ALA A 33 -7.54 1.71 8.04
C ALA A 33 -6.44 0.78 8.59
N CYS A 34 -6.21 -0.37 7.94
CA CYS A 34 -5.15 -1.32 8.32
C CYS A 34 -3.84 -1.09 7.56
N TRP A 35 -3.77 -0.10 6.66
CA TRP A 35 -2.52 0.26 5.98
C TRP A 35 -1.48 0.73 7.01
N PRO A 36 -0.20 0.32 6.89
CA PRO A 36 0.82 0.76 7.82
C PRO A 36 0.96 2.29 7.83
N SER A 37 1.06 2.86 9.02
CA SER A 37 1.31 4.29 9.19
C SER A 37 2.71 4.67 8.69
N THR A 38 2.95 5.97 8.51
CA THR A 38 4.28 6.50 8.15
C THR A 38 5.36 6.04 9.12
N ALA A 39 5.10 6.03 10.43
CA ALA A 39 6.04 5.55 11.43
C ALA A 39 6.39 4.06 11.26
N SER A 40 5.43 3.22 10.85
CA SER A 40 5.70 1.82 10.54
C SER A 40 6.58 1.66 9.30
N TRP A 41 6.37 2.48 8.26
CA TRP A 41 7.22 2.50 7.08
C TRP A 41 8.64 3.02 7.38
N GLU A 42 8.77 4.04 8.23
CA GLU A 42 10.06 4.55 8.70
C GLU A 42 10.83 3.50 9.51
N ALA A 43 10.14 2.79 10.41
CA ALA A 43 10.72 1.68 11.15
C ALA A 43 11.21 0.57 10.20
N LEU A 44 10.41 0.18 9.21
CA LEU A 44 10.84 -0.76 8.18
C LEU A 44 12.08 -0.24 7.46
N ASN A 45 12.09 1.02 7.03
CA ASN A 45 13.22 1.63 6.34
C ASN A 45 14.51 1.56 7.18
N ALA A 46 14.40 1.81 8.48
CA ALA A 46 15.52 1.66 9.41
C ALA A 46 16.03 0.20 9.47
N THR A 47 15.14 -0.79 9.52
CA THR A 47 15.55 -2.21 9.55
C THR A 47 16.26 -2.66 8.28
N VAL A 48 15.95 -2.05 7.12
CA VAL A 48 16.62 -2.33 5.84
C VAL A 48 17.75 -1.34 5.53
N SER A 49 18.27 -0.65 6.55
CA SER A 49 19.40 0.28 6.43
C SER A 49 19.18 1.41 5.40
N GLY A 50 17.96 1.98 5.37
CA GLY A 50 17.62 3.09 4.48
C GLY A 50 17.32 2.69 3.04
N ARG A 51 17.13 1.39 2.75
CA ARG A 51 16.93 0.88 1.38
C ARG A 51 15.47 0.76 0.95
N LEU A 52 14.52 1.23 1.76
CA LEU A 52 13.12 1.28 1.36
C LEU A 52 12.89 2.49 0.45
N VAL A 53 12.28 2.26 -0.70
CA VAL A 53 12.01 3.30 -1.70
C VAL A 53 10.50 3.39 -1.92
N ALA A 54 9.94 4.59 -1.80
CA ALA A 54 8.57 4.86 -2.23
C ALA A 54 8.51 4.81 -3.76
N THR A 55 7.60 4.01 -4.30
CA THR A 55 7.49 3.80 -5.74
C THR A 55 7.19 5.11 -6.47
N ALA A 56 8.08 5.51 -7.37
CA ALA A 56 7.82 6.48 -8.42
C ALA A 56 7.85 5.75 -9.78
N PRO A 57 6.77 5.75 -10.57
CA PRO A 57 6.77 5.17 -11.91
C PRO A 57 7.83 5.80 -12.81
N ILE A 58 8.43 5.00 -13.71
CA ILE A 58 9.42 5.53 -14.66
C ILE A 58 8.84 6.63 -15.57
N GLY A 59 7.52 6.60 -15.84
CA GLY A 59 6.81 7.57 -16.68
C GLY A 59 6.49 8.89 -15.99
N SER A 60 6.72 9.05 -14.67
CA SER A 60 6.37 10.27 -13.93
C SER A 60 6.89 11.59 -14.55
N PRO A 61 8.08 11.65 -15.19
CA PRO A 61 8.52 12.87 -15.88
C PRO A 61 7.62 13.30 -17.05
N CYS A 62 6.75 12.44 -17.56
CA CYS A 62 5.81 12.75 -18.64
C CYS A 62 4.46 13.31 -18.15
N HIS A 63 4.21 13.33 -16.85
CA HIS A 63 2.93 13.75 -16.27
C HIS A 63 3.10 14.84 -15.20
N ASP A 64 2.06 15.64 -15.00
CA ASP A 64 2.01 16.56 -13.86
C ASP A 64 1.86 15.78 -12.54
N PRO A 65 2.43 16.26 -11.42
CA PRO A 65 3.10 17.56 -11.26
C PRO A 65 4.62 17.52 -11.54
N THR A 66 5.18 16.36 -11.87
CA THR A 66 6.63 16.14 -12.03
C THR A 66 7.12 16.31 -13.47
N TYR A 67 6.33 16.97 -14.31
CA TYR A 67 6.61 17.06 -15.73
C TYR A 67 7.98 17.70 -16.02
N ASP A 68 8.79 16.98 -16.78
CA ASP A 68 10.04 17.43 -17.35
C ASP A 68 10.07 17.02 -18.82
N ALA A 69 9.95 18.02 -19.70
CA ALA A 69 9.87 17.80 -21.14
C ALA A 69 11.08 17.05 -21.70
N ALA A 70 12.29 17.38 -21.23
CA ALA A 70 13.52 16.78 -21.74
C ALA A 70 13.67 15.34 -21.25
N ALA A 71 13.37 15.08 -19.98
CA ALA A 71 13.39 13.73 -19.44
C ALA A 71 12.31 12.84 -20.07
N CYS A 72 11.11 13.38 -20.32
CA CYS A 72 10.05 12.66 -20.99
C CYS A 72 10.42 12.30 -22.43
N GLU A 73 10.95 13.25 -23.22
CA GLU A 73 11.40 12.99 -24.59
C GLU A 73 12.51 11.92 -24.63
N ALA A 74 13.48 12.02 -23.72
CA ALA A 74 14.54 11.01 -23.59
C ALA A 74 13.97 9.62 -23.26
N LEU A 75 13.01 9.54 -22.35
CA LEU A 75 12.35 8.29 -21.98
C LEU A 75 11.56 7.70 -23.16
N GLN A 76 10.74 8.51 -23.83
CA GLN A 76 9.95 8.09 -24.98
C GLN A 76 10.85 7.55 -26.10
N SER A 77 11.99 8.20 -26.38
CA SER A 77 12.93 7.79 -27.42
C SER A 77 13.59 6.42 -27.18
N SER A 78 13.62 5.98 -25.92
CA SER A 78 14.32 4.78 -25.47
C SER A 78 13.40 3.73 -24.83
N TRP A 79 12.08 3.92 -24.89
CA TRP A 79 11.09 3.09 -24.21
C TRP A 79 11.08 1.63 -24.64
N SER A 80 11.42 1.33 -25.90
CA SER A 80 11.49 -0.07 -26.36
C SER A 80 12.79 -0.76 -25.96
N ASN A 81 13.77 -0.03 -25.43
CA ASN A 81 15.04 -0.59 -24.99
C ASN A 81 14.90 -1.12 -23.54
N PRO A 82 15.08 -2.44 -23.31
CA PRO A 82 14.95 -3.02 -21.97
C PRO A 82 15.90 -2.40 -20.94
N LEU A 83 17.08 -1.94 -21.38
CA LEU A 83 18.08 -1.34 -20.50
C LEU A 83 17.61 0.00 -19.89
N THR A 84 16.66 0.68 -20.54
CA THR A 84 16.03 1.91 -20.01
C THR A 84 15.23 1.62 -18.73
N HIS A 85 14.66 0.43 -18.62
CA HIS A 85 13.75 0.08 -17.52
C HIS A 85 14.46 -0.50 -16.29
N ILE A 86 15.57 -1.22 -16.49
CA ILE A 86 16.31 -1.95 -15.43
C ILE A 86 16.67 -1.07 -14.22
N PRO A 87 17.11 0.20 -14.38
CA PRO A 87 17.47 1.03 -13.24
C PRO A 87 16.27 1.49 -12.38
N SER A 88 15.05 1.42 -12.91
CA SER A 88 13.85 1.81 -12.18
C SER A 88 13.42 0.67 -11.25
N SER A 89 13.22 0.97 -9.97
CA SER A 89 12.73 -0.01 -8.99
C SER A 89 11.27 -0.44 -9.20
N SER A 90 10.55 0.23 -10.10
CA SER A 90 9.10 0.10 -10.28
C SER A 90 8.68 -0.23 -11.71
N SER A 91 9.61 -0.22 -12.68
CA SER A 91 9.25 -0.37 -14.07
C SER A 91 8.88 -1.82 -14.41
N VAL A 92 7.68 -2.00 -14.97
CA VAL A 92 7.22 -3.26 -15.52
C VAL A 92 7.24 -3.13 -17.04
N MET A 93 8.21 -3.78 -17.67
CA MET A 93 8.43 -3.68 -19.13
C MET A 93 7.27 -4.24 -19.97
N GLN A 94 6.39 -5.02 -19.36
CA GLN A 94 5.25 -5.61 -20.05
C GLN A 94 4.06 -4.67 -19.99
N SER A 95 3.70 -4.07 -21.13
CA SER A 95 2.66 -3.04 -21.23
C SER A 95 1.30 -3.48 -20.69
N TYR A 96 0.96 -4.78 -20.82
CA TYR A 96 -0.27 -5.33 -20.25
C TYR A 96 -0.37 -5.12 -18.74
N PHE A 97 0.73 -5.32 -18.01
CA PHE A 97 0.76 -5.14 -16.55
C PHE A 97 0.96 -3.68 -16.15
N ALA A 98 1.67 -2.88 -16.97
CA ALA A 98 1.79 -1.44 -16.75
C ALA A 98 0.43 -0.70 -16.92
N ASN A 99 -0.48 -1.27 -17.72
CA ASN A 99 -1.89 -0.88 -17.82
C ASN A 99 -2.11 0.63 -18.02
N GLN A 100 -1.24 1.28 -18.79
CA GLN A 100 -1.30 2.72 -19.09
C GLN A 100 -1.41 3.65 -17.85
N SER A 101 -1.05 3.17 -16.66
CA SER A 101 -1.33 3.92 -15.41
C SER A 101 -0.41 5.13 -15.24
N CYS A 102 0.80 5.08 -15.78
CA CYS A 102 1.74 6.20 -15.87
C CYS A 102 2.60 5.97 -17.13
N ASP A 103 1.92 5.92 -18.27
CA ASP A 103 2.51 5.60 -19.56
C ASP A 103 3.00 6.89 -20.24
N PRO A 104 4.27 6.96 -20.65
CA PRO A 104 4.87 8.19 -21.16
C PRO A 104 4.25 8.68 -22.47
N PHE A 105 3.39 7.89 -23.14
CA PHE A 105 2.69 8.27 -24.36
C PHE A 105 1.24 8.71 -24.14
N THR A 106 0.77 8.70 -22.89
CA THR A 106 -0.56 9.25 -22.53
C THR A 106 -0.49 10.76 -22.26
N ASP A 107 -1.65 11.41 -22.17
CA ASP A 107 -1.70 12.87 -21.97
C ASP A 107 -1.05 13.27 -20.64
N ARG A 108 -0.32 14.39 -20.64
CA ARG A 108 0.38 14.92 -19.46
C ARG A 108 -0.54 15.12 -18.25
N ALA A 109 -1.82 15.45 -18.48
CA ALA A 109 -2.79 15.67 -17.43
C ALA A 109 -3.40 14.37 -16.87
N VAL A 110 -3.12 13.21 -17.48
CA VAL A 110 -3.46 11.91 -16.87
C VAL A 110 -2.67 11.78 -15.58
N PRO A 111 -3.34 11.62 -14.43
CA PRO A 111 -2.65 11.53 -13.15
C PRO A 111 -1.72 10.31 -13.11
N SER A 112 -0.48 10.54 -12.68
CA SER A 112 0.48 9.49 -12.31
C SER A 112 0.24 8.96 -10.89
#